data_AF-A0ABD1L8I5-F1
#
_entry.id   AF-A0ABD1L8I5-F1
#
_cell.length_a   1.000
_cell.length_b   1.000
_cell.length_c   1.000
_cell.angle_alpha   90.00
_cell.angle_beta   90.00
_cell.angle_gamma   90.00
#
_symmetry.space_group_name_H-M   'P 1'
#
loop_
_entity.id
_entity.type
_entity.pdbx_description
1 polymer ?
#
loop_
_entity_poly.entity_id
_entity_poly.type
_entity_poly.pdbx_seq_one_letter_code
_entity_poly.pdbx_strand_id
1 'polypeptide(L)'
;MHQKKSEVQIGKESSGVSSDYNPNQFQNPSLQSLTYKRPLLTKSPTLYKFPQPPPPPPPPPPSSASKRLLSFRLRLRRRRRLLLLLSLPFLYFLVSHPTNSLLLDLPSAFLFSAALLLSLNLRLPSLRLLLTLKPASRPKLPIFRARPAGGPGLSVAAYANGDVYEGEVKGGKCSGSGVYYYSMSGRYEGEWADGKYDGFGVETWARGSRYRGQYRLGLRHGFGVYRFYTGDVYAGEWASGQSHGCGVHTCEDGSRYVGEFRWGVKHGLGHYHFRNGDTYAGEYFADKMHGFGVYSFANGHCYEGSWHEGKRHGLGMYTFRNGETQSGHWKNGVLDIPSTQSTTYPVSPVGVNHSRVLNAVQEARRAAEKAYDVAKVDERVNRAVAAANRAANAARVAALRAVQNQMHHNVNGQSIPISVV
;
A
#
# COMPACT_ATOMS: atom_id res chain seq x y z
N MET A 1 -1.88 7.70 -23.14
CA MET A 1 -0.92 7.53 -22.04
C MET A 1 -1.25 8.50 -20.92
N HIS A 2 -2.19 8.16 -20.04
CA HIS A 2 -2.47 8.98 -18.86
C HIS A 2 -2.75 8.06 -17.68
N GLN A 3 -1.74 7.82 -16.86
CA GLN A 3 -1.95 7.43 -15.48
C GLN A 3 -1.36 8.54 -14.62
N LYS A 4 -2.24 9.40 -14.13
CA LYS A 4 -1.97 10.29 -13.00
C LYS A 4 -1.77 9.37 -11.80
N LYS A 5 -0.54 8.92 -11.56
CA LYS A 5 -0.22 8.11 -10.39
C LYS A 5 -0.09 9.05 -9.20
N SER A 6 -1.15 9.09 -8.40
CA SER A 6 -1.06 9.57 -7.04
C SER A 6 -0.09 8.68 -6.27
N GLU A 7 0.83 9.32 -5.58
CA GLU A 7 1.62 8.76 -4.49
C GLU A 7 0.65 8.01 -3.55
N VAL A 8 0.64 6.67 -3.60
CA VAL A 8 -0.07 5.87 -2.60
C VAL A 8 0.80 5.94 -1.36
N GLN A 9 0.38 6.78 -0.41
CA GLN A 9 1.03 6.99 0.87
C GLN A 9 1.14 5.65 1.59
N ILE A 10 2.38 5.27 1.91
CA ILE A 10 2.68 4.25 2.90
C ILE A 10 2.56 4.97 4.25
N GLY A 11 1.62 4.53 5.07
CA GLY A 11 1.10 5.28 6.22
C GLY A 11 2.16 5.55 7.30
N LYS A 12 2.19 6.80 7.78
CA LYS A 12 2.74 7.19 9.09
C LYS A 12 1.58 7.61 10.01
N GLU A 13 1.57 6.99 11.19
CA GLU A 13 0.98 7.36 12.50
C GLU A 13 -0.53 7.63 12.74
N SER A 14 -1.03 6.81 13.69
CA SER A 14 -2.06 6.96 14.75
C SER A 14 -3.13 8.06 14.73
N SER A 15 -4.39 7.65 14.96
CA SER A 15 -5.14 7.83 16.24
C SER A 15 -6.66 7.63 16.04
N GLY A 16 -7.30 6.97 17.02
CA GLY A 16 -8.68 7.23 17.43
C GLY A 16 -9.88 6.73 16.60
N VAL A 17 -10.79 6.05 17.31
CA VAL A 17 -12.25 5.91 17.08
C VAL A 17 -12.76 4.69 16.28
N SER A 18 -13.03 3.64 17.05
CA SER A 18 -14.30 2.86 17.18
C SER A 18 -15.37 2.95 16.09
N SER A 19 -15.80 1.80 15.54
CA SER A 19 -17.07 1.14 15.96
C SER A 19 -17.38 -0.16 15.19
N ASP A 20 -17.71 -1.17 15.99
CA ASP A 20 -18.77 -2.20 15.84
C ASP A 20 -18.81 -3.13 14.61
N TYR A 21 -18.40 -4.38 14.83
CA TYR A 21 -19.11 -5.53 14.26
C TYR A 21 -19.03 -6.75 15.21
N ASN A 22 -20.19 -7.31 15.52
CA ASN A 22 -20.41 -8.44 16.42
C ASN A 22 -20.61 -9.74 15.59
N PRO A 23 -19.89 -10.85 15.84
CA PRO A 23 -20.09 -12.11 15.15
C PRO A 23 -20.88 -13.11 16.01
N ASN A 24 -22.02 -13.60 15.51
CA ASN A 24 -22.68 -14.76 16.10
C ASN A 24 -22.37 -16.05 15.33
N GLN A 25 -21.71 -16.92 16.10
CA GLN A 25 -21.55 -18.37 16.10
C GLN A 25 -22.45 -19.28 15.25
N PHE A 26 -21.87 -20.45 14.94
CA PHE A 26 -22.36 -21.85 15.06
C PHE A 26 -22.14 -22.63 13.74
N GLN A 27 -21.70 -23.89 13.67
CA GLN A 27 -21.29 -24.95 14.61
C GLN A 27 -20.70 -26.07 13.71
N ASN A 28 -19.65 -26.78 14.13
CA ASN A 28 -19.28 -28.10 13.55
C ASN A 28 -20.00 -29.20 14.33
N PRO A 29 -20.23 -30.36 13.69
CA PRO A 29 -19.65 -31.62 14.16
C PRO A 29 -19.14 -32.48 12.96
N SER A 30 -17.88 -32.90 12.91
CA SER A 30 -17.22 -34.06 13.55
C SER A 30 -17.23 -35.36 12.69
N LEU A 31 -16.01 -35.92 12.59
CA LEU A 31 -15.61 -37.33 12.40
C LEU A 31 -16.03 -38.09 11.13
N GLN A 32 -15.05 -38.55 10.36
CA GLN A 32 -14.62 -39.97 10.42
C GLN A 32 -13.34 -40.23 9.62
N SER A 33 -12.48 -41.05 10.24
CA SER A 33 -11.27 -41.67 9.72
C SER A 33 -11.56 -42.66 8.60
N LEU A 34 -10.67 -42.79 7.60
CA LEU A 34 -10.39 -44.08 6.95
C LEU A 34 -8.99 -44.10 6.34
N THR A 35 -8.31 -45.20 6.62
CA THR A 35 -6.89 -45.48 6.40
C THR A 35 -6.63 -46.07 5.01
N TYR A 36 -5.52 -45.67 4.41
CA TYR A 36 -4.60 -46.42 3.54
C TYR A 36 -5.13 -47.27 2.36
N LYS A 37 -4.67 -46.94 1.15
CA LYS A 37 -3.90 -47.85 0.28
C LYS A 37 -3.30 -47.10 -0.91
N ARG A 38 -1.97 -47.16 -1.04
CA ARG A 38 -1.20 -46.70 -2.20
C ARG A 38 -0.90 -47.91 -3.09
N PRO A 39 -1.10 -47.81 -4.41
CA PRO A 39 -0.32 -48.58 -5.36
C PRO A 39 0.58 -47.64 -6.18
N LEU A 40 1.86 -47.99 -6.29
CA LEU A 40 2.69 -47.62 -7.42
C LEU A 40 2.23 -48.47 -8.62
N LEU A 41 2.05 -47.87 -9.79
CA LEU A 41 2.59 -48.39 -11.06
C LEU A 41 2.44 -47.36 -12.19
N THR A 42 3.59 -46.98 -12.75
CA THR A 42 3.93 -46.84 -14.17
C THR A 42 2.87 -46.48 -15.23
N LYS A 43 3.31 -45.59 -16.14
CA LYS A 43 2.89 -45.30 -17.53
C LYS A 43 2.09 -44.01 -17.71
N SER A 44 2.73 -43.09 -18.44
CA SER A 44 2.14 -41.91 -19.06
C SER A 44 0.95 -42.28 -19.95
N PRO A 45 -0.10 -41.43 -20.00
CA PRO A 45 -0.87 -41.31 -21.22
C PRO A 45 -1.04 -39.86 -21.69
N THR A 46 -0.85 -39.75 -22.99
CA THR A 46 -1.26 -38.74 -23.96
C THR A 46 -2.53 -37.95 -23.62
N LEU A 47 -2.43 -36.63 -23.84
CA LEU A 47 -3.51 -35.65 -23.85
C LEU A 47 -4.65 -36.04 -24.82
N TYR A 48 -5.83 -36.35 -24.27
CA TYR A 48 -7.10 -36.19 -24.99
C TYR A 48 -7.74 -34.86 -24.60
N LYS A 49 -7.93 -34.00 -25.60
CA LYS A 49 -8.50 -32.64 -25.46
C LYS A 49 -10.00 -32.72 -25.77
N PHE A 50 -10.86 -32.60 -24.76
CA PHE A 50 -12.31 -32.42 -24.98
C PHE A 50 -12.60 -30.99 -25.49
N PRO A 51 -13.54 -30.80 -26.44
CA PRO A 51 -13.96 -29.46 -26.86
C PRO A 51 -14.77 -28.80 -25.74
N GLN A 52 -14.42 -27.56 -25.37
CA GLN A 52 -15.25 -26.76 -24.47
C GLN A 52 -16.46 -26.16 -25.23
N PRO A 53 -17.66 -26.10 -24.63
CA PRO A 53 -18.80 -25.41 -25.20
C PRO A 53 -18.58 -23.88 -25.25
N PRO A 54 -19.16 -23.17 -26.22
CA PRO A 54 -18.97 -21.74 -26.37
C PRO A 54 -19.57 -20.95 -25.20
N PRO A 55 -18.97 -19.81 -24.82
CA PRO A 55 -19.46 -18.97 -23.74
C PRO A 55 -20.82 -18.33 -24.10
N PRO A 56 -21.69 -18.08 -23.09
CA PRO A 56 -22.98 -17.45 -23.32
C PRO A 56 -22.84 -15.99 -23.81
N PRO A 57 -23.81 -15.48 -24.59
CA PRO A 57 -23.76 -14.13 -25.12
C PRO A 57 -23.83 -13.07 -24.01
N PRO A 58 -23.20 -11.90 -24.22
CA PRO A 58 -23.21 -10.82 -23.23
C PRO A 58 -24.62 -10.26 -23.01
N PRO A 59 -24.95 -9.80 -21.79
CA PRO A 59 -26.26 -9.27 -21.49
C PRO A 59 -26.56 -7.98 -22.28
N PRO A 60 -27.82 -7.72 -22.63
CA PRO A 60 -28.20 -6.55 -23.41
C PRO A 60 -27.91 -5.24 -22.67
N PRO A 61 -27.59 -4.15 -23.39
CA PRO A 61 -27.30 -2.86 -22.77
C PRO A 61 -28.52 -2.34 -22.00
N PRO A 62 -28.30 -1.68 -20.84
CA PRO A 62 -29.40 -1.21 -19.99
C PRO A 62 -30.25 -0.17 -20.72
N SER A 63 -31.57 -0.34 -20.64
CA SER A 63 -32.56 0.54 -21.26
C SER A 63 -32.43 1.98 -20.77
N SER A 64 -32.89 2.94 -21.59
CA SER A 64 -32.83 4.38 -21.30
C SER A 64 -33.55 4.76 -19.99
N ALA A 65 -34.52 3.96 -19.55
CA ALA A 65 -35.22 4.12 -18.28
C ALA A 65 -34.33 3.80 -17.06
N SER A 66 -33.52 2.73 -17.12
CA SER A 66 -32.61 2.34 -16.03
C SER A 66 -31.50 3.37 -15.79
N LYS A 67 -31.01 4.02 -16.86
CA LYS A 67 -30.03 5.11 -16.76
C LYS A 67 -30.63 6.36 -16.11
N ARG A 68 -31.90 6.70 -16.41
CA ARG A 68 -32.61 7.84 -15.78
C ARG A 68 -32.84 7.60 -14.28
N LEU A 69 -33.30 6.41 -13.89
CA LEU A 69 -33.51 6.03 -12.49
C LEU A 69 -32.21 6.06 -11.67
N LEU A 70 -31.10 5.56 -12.22
CA LEU A 70 -29.80 5.61 -11.55
C LEU A 70 -29.32 7.06 -11.37
N SER A 71 -29.48 7.90 -12.40
CA SER A 71 -29.11 9.33 -12.33
C SER A 71 -29.96 10.10 -11.31
N PHE A 72 -31.25 9.78 -11.19
CA PHE A 72 -32.15 10.38 -10.21
C PHE A 72 -31.78 9.97 -8.78
N ARG A 73 -31.49 8.68 -8.53
CA ARG A 73 -31.02 8.18 -7.24
C ARG A 73 -29.68 8.81 -6.82
N LEU A 74 -28.75 8.99 -7.77
CA LEU A 74 -27.47 9.66 -7.53
C LEU A 74 -27.64 11.17 -7.21
N ARG A 75 -28.55 11.86 -7.91
CA ARG A 75 -28.87 13.28 -7.61
C ARG A 75 -29.54 13.43 -6.24
N LEU A 76 -30.45 12.52 -5.88
CA LEU A 76 -31.11 12.53 -4.58
C LEU A 76 -30.13 12.25 -3.43
N ARG A 77 -29.20 11.30 -3.62
CA ARG A 77 -28.14 10.99 -2.65
C ARG A 77 -27.16 12.16 -2.46
N ARG A 78 -26.82 12.89 -3.53
CA ARG A 78 -26.01 14.12 -3.45
C ARG A 78 -26.72 15.25 -2.70
N ARG A 79 -28.01 15.47 -2.97
CA ARG A 79 -28.82 16.48 -2.25
C ARG A 79 -28.96 16.18 -0.76
N ARG A 80 -29.21 14.91 -0.40
CA ARG A 80 -29.26 14.48 1.01
C ARG A 80 -27.93 14.66 1.74
N ARG A 81 -26.80 14.35 1.08
CA ARG A 81 -25.46 14.51 1.67
C ARG A 81 -25.09 15.99 1.88
N LEU A 82 -25.52 16.87 0.97
CA LEU A 82 -25.32 18.32 1.12
C LEU A 82 -26.15 18.89 2.27
N LEU A 83 -27.42 18.48 2.40
CA LEU A 83 -28.28 18.89 3.52
C LEU A 83 -27.69 18.47 4.88
N LEU A 84 -27.20 17.24 5.01
CA LEU A 84 -26.56 16.74 6.24
C LEU A 84 -25.25 17.48 6.57
N LEU A 85 -24.45 17.81 5.55
CA LEU A 85 -23.19 18.54 5.72
C LEU A 85 -23.42 20.00 6.17
N LEU A 86 -24.56 20.59 5.84
CA LEU A 86 -24.92 21.95 6.25
C LEU A 86 -25.63 21.98 7.62
N SER A 87 -26.43 20.95 7.94
CA SER A 87 -27.26 20.95 9.15
C SER A 87 -26.49 20.60 10.43
N LEU A 88 -25.49 19.71 10.34
CA LEU A 88 -24.75 19.24 11.51
C LEU A 88 -23.86 20.32 12.16
N PRO A 89 -23.07 21.12 11.41
CA PRO A 89 -22.29 22.20 12.00
C PRO A 89 -23.18 23.33 12.55
N PHE A 90 -24.31 23.58 11.88
CA PHE A 90 -25.30 24.58 12.27
C PHE A 90 -25.97 24.23 13.60
N LEU A 91 -26.43 22.99 13.76
CA LEU A 91 -27.01 22.50 15.03
C LEU A 91 -25.96 22.43 16.14
N TYR A 92 -24.72 22.03 15.83
CA TYR A 92 -23.63 22.03 16.81
C TYR A 92 -23.34 23.44 17.35
N PHE A 93 -23.31 24.45 16.48
CA PHE A 93 -23.08 25.84 16.88
C PHE A 93 -24.18 26.36 17.81
N LEU A 94 -25.45 26.13 17.47
CA LEU A 94 -26.60 26.53 18.28
C LEU A 94 -26.64 25.88 19.67
N VAL A 95 -26.17 24.63 19.79
CA VAL A 95 -26.11 23.92 21.08
C VAL A 95 -24.90 24.34 21.91
N SER A 96 -23.77 24.66 21.25
CA SER A 96 -22.50 24.93 21.94
C SER A 96 -22.36 26.38 22.39
N HIS A 97 -23.12 27.32 21.82
CA HIS A 97 -23.06 28.75 22.16
C HIS A 97 -24.48 29.33 22.32
N PRO A 98 -25.20 29.01 23.41
CA PRO A 98 -26.51 29.60 23.64
C PRO A 98 -26.33 31.05 24.07
N THR A 99 -26.54 32.00 23.16
CA THR A 99 -26.80 33.38 23.57
C THR A 99 -28.32 33.59 23.64
N ASN A 100 -28.80 34.51 24.49
CA ASN A 100 -30.23 34.73 24.71
C ASN A 100 -30.94 35.40 23.51
N SER A 101 -30.37 35.39 22.30
CA SER A 101 -30.93 36.05 21.12
C SER A 101 -30.77 35.20 19.86
N LEU A 102 -31.82 34.43 19.55
CA LEU A 102 -31.95 33.65 18.32
C LEU A 102 -31.71 34.47 17.04
N LEU A 103 -31.96 35.78 17.06
CA LEU A 103 -31.77 36.66 15.90
C LEU A 103 -30.28 36.91 15.56
N LEU A 104 -29.38 36.82 16.54
CA LEU A 104 -27.93 36.96 16.34
C LEU A 104 -27.25 35.59 16.10
N ASP A 105 -27.83 34.52 16.63
CA ASP A 105 -27.25 33.17 16.55
C ASP A 105 -27.47 32.50 15.17
N LEU A 106 -28.57 32.81 14.48
CA LEU A 106 -28.85 32.25 13.14
C LEU A 106 -27.84 32.68 12.05
N PRO A 107 -27.51 33.98 11.88
CA PRO A 107 -26.54 34.39 10.86
C PRO A 107 -25.11 33.93 11.21
N SER A 108 -24.75 33.90 12.49
CA SER A 108 -23.42 33.42 12.94
C SER A 108 -23.26 31.91 12.75
N ALA A 109 -24.29 31.11 13.05
CA ALA A 109 -24.31 29.67 12.78
C ALA A 109 -24.18 29.36 11.28
N PHE A 110 -24.83 30.17 10.42
CA PHE A 110 -24.72 30.02 8.97
C PHE A 110 -23.32 30.35 8.45
N LEU A 111 -22.73 31.45 8.92
CA LEU A 111 -21.35 31.84 8.57
C LEU A 111 -20.33 30.81 9.05
N PHE A 112 -20.49 30.26 10.27
CA PHE A 112 -19.65 29.20 10.79
C PHE A 112 -19.72 27.93 9.93
N SER A 113 -20.93 27.49 9.57
CA SER A 113 -21.11 26.31 8.71
C SER A 113 -20.53 26.53 7.30
N ALA A 114 -20.64 27.73 6.74
CA ALA A 114 -20.07 28.07 5.43
C ALA A 114 -18.53 28.09 5.46
N ALA A 115 -17.95 28.70 6.50
CA ALA A 115 -16.51 28.75 6.70
C ALA A 115 -15.90 27.36 6.91
N LEU A 116 -16.58 26.48 7.68
CA LEU A 116 -16.15 25.10 7.89
C LEU A 116 -16.17 24.27 6.59
N LEU A 117 -17.16 24.49 5.72
CA LEU A 117 -17.22 23.80 4.42
C LEU A 117 -16.15 24.29 3.44
N LEU A 118 -15.81 25.59 3.50
CA LEU A 118 -14.70 26.17 2.74
C LEU A 118 -13.34 25.66 3.24
N SER A 119 -13.12 25.58 4.55
CA SER A 119 -11.85 25.13 5.15
C SER A 119 -11.61 23.62 4.95
N LEU A 120 -12.67 22.81 4.95
CA LEU A 120 -12.59 21.37 4.68
C LEU A 120 -12.34 21.01 3.20
N ASN A 121 -12.25 22.00 2.30
CA ASN A 121 -11.95 21.80 0.87
C ASN A 121 -12.86 20.74 0.20
N LEU A 122 -14.08 20.57 0.72
CA LEU A 122 -15.10 19.72 0.14
C LEU A 122 -15.51 20.37 -1.18
N ARG A 123 -14.94 19.90 -2.29
CA ARG A 123 -15.26 20.34 -3.65
C ARG A 123 -16.77 20.29 -3.87
N LEU A 124 -17.45 21.42 -3.63
CA LEU A 124 -18.79 21.67 -4.13
C LEU A 124 -18.66 21.81 -5.66
N PRO A 125 -19.23 20.90 -6.47
CA PRO A 125 -19.36 21.18 -7.87
C PRO A 125 -20.38 22.33 -8.01
N SER A 126 -20.08 23.26 -8.91
CA SER A 126 -20.92 24.42 -9.30
C SER A 126 -21.08 25.55 -8.29
N LEU A 127 -20.06 26.42 -8.21
CA LEU A 127 -20.20 27.87 -8.11
C LEU A 127 -18.96 28.50 -8.81
N ARG A 128 -19.04 28.58 -10.15
CA ARG A 128 -18.14 29.41 -10.98
C ARG A 128 -19.02 30.41 -11.74
N LEU A 129 -19.32 31.52 -11.08
CA LEU A 129 -19.87 32.76 -11.61
C LEU A 129 -19.72 33.73 -10.43
N LEU A 130 -19.05 34.88 -10.44
CA LEU A 130 -18.51 35.76 -11.45
C LEU A 130 -17.10 36.17 -11.02
N LEU A 131 -16.15 36.16 -11.96
CA LEU A 131 -15.05 37.11 -12.07
C LEU A 131 -14.41 36.84 -13.43
N THR A 132 -14.99 37.47 -14.44
CA THR A 132 -14.48 37.50 -15.81
C THR A 132 -13.20 38.32 -15.86
N LEU A 133 -12.08 37.67 -15.57
CA LEU A 133 -10.78 38.06 -16.11
C LEU A 133 -10.40 37.02 -17.14
N LYS A 134 -10.43 37.43 -18.42
CA LYS A 134 -9.97 36.62 -19.55
C LYS A 134 -8.59 36.05 -19.21
N PRO A 135 -8.41 34.72 -19.12
CA PRO A 135 -7.05 34.19 -19.04
C PRO A 135 -6.39 34.49 -20.38
N ALA A 136 -5.29 35.25 -20.34
CA ALA A 136 -4.40 35.42 -21.47
C ALA A 136 -4.11 34.05 -22.07
N SER A 137 -4.28 33.92 -23.38
CA SER A 137 -3.94 32.72 -24.14
C SER A 137 -2.51 32.32 -23.81
N ARG A 138 -2.32 31.23 -23.07
CA ARG A 138 -1.02 30.55 -23.08
C ARG A 138 -0.70 30.24 -24.54
N PRO A 139 0.49 30.56 -25.04
CA PRO A 139 0.87 30.16 -26.38
C PRO A 139 0.75 28.64 -26.46
N LYS A 140 0.02 28.15 -27.47
CA LYS A 140 0.10 26.74 -27.85
C LYS A 140 1.56 26.52 -28.26
N LEU A 141 2.35 25.93 -27.37
CA LEU A 141 3.64 25.38 -27.77
C LEU A 141 3.38 24.35 -28.87
N PRO A 142 4.18 24.35 -29.94
CA PRO A 142 3.96 23.47 -31.08
C PRO A 142 3.92 22.01 -30.62
N ILE A 143 2.98 21.26 -31.19
CA ILE A 143 2.95 19.81 -31.07
C ILE A 143 4.04 19.30 -31.99
N PHE A 144 5.23 19.06 -31.44
CA PHE A 144 6.27 18.34 -32.15
C PHE A 144 5.84 16.88 -32.32
N ARG A 145 5.15 16.61 -33.44
CA ARG A 145 4.99 15.24 -33.94
C ARG A 145 6.37 14.79 -34.40
N ALA A 146 6.92 13.77 -33.74
CA ALA A 146 8.07 13.05 -34.25
C ALA A 146 7.77 12.61 -35.70
N ARG A 147 8.54 13.14 -36.65
CA ARG A 147 8.63 12.56 -38.00
C ARG A 147 9.33 11.21 -37.82
N PRO A 148 8.77 10.08 -38.29
CA PRO A 148 9.51 8.84 -38.31
C PRO A 148 10.62 9.01 -39.35
N ALA A 149 11.83 9.33 -38.91
CA ALA A 149 13.00 9.02 -39.71
C ALA A 149 13.05 7.49 -39.77
N GLY A 150 12.78 6.92 -40.94
CA GLY A 150 12.61 5.50 -41.16
C GLY A 150 13.89 4.70 -40.93
N GLY A 151 14.18 4.41 -39.66
CA GLY A 151 15.17 3.44 -39.22
C GLY A 151 14.84 2.95 -37.81
N PRO A 152 15.14 1.69 -37.45
CA PRO A 152 15.12 1.25 -36.06
C PRO A 152 16.23 2.00 -35.33
N GLY A 153 15.89 3.11 -34.70
CA GLY A 153 16.89 4.02 -34.18
C GLY A 153 16.26 4.97 -33.18
N LEU A 154 16.93 5.08 -32.04
CA LEU A 154 16.75 6.05 -30.98
C LEU A 154 16.02 7.35 -31.40
N SER A 155 15.00 7.77 -30.63
CA SER A 155 14.17 8.94 -30.93
C SER A 155 13.91 9.77 -29.68
N VAL A 156 13.67 11.07 -29.90
CA VAL A 156 13.19 12.00 -28.87
C VAL A 156 11.70 12.25 -29.10
N ALA A 157 10.88 12.03 -28.08
CA ALA A 157 9.44 12.26 -28.13
C ALA A 157 9.05 13.27 -27.03
N ALA A 158 8.62 14.46 -27.44
CA ALA A 158 8.04 15.45 -26.54
C ALA A 158 6.51 15.28 -26.48
N TYR A 159 5.95 15.25 -25.28
CA TYR A 159 4.52 15.06 -25.05
C TYR A 159 3.81 16.37 -24.75
N ALA A 160 2.50 16.43 -25.03
CA ALA A 160 1.69 17.64 -24.83
C ALA A 160 1.60 18.11 -23.35
N ASN A 161 1.91 17.22 -22.40
CA ASN A 161 2.00 17.56 -20.97
C ASN A 161 3.38 18.11 -20.56
N GLY A 162 4.28 18.32 -21.53
CA GLY A 162 5.65 18.79 -21.32
C GLY A 162 6.64 17.70 -20.94
N ASP A 163 6.20 16.43 -20.85
CA ASP A 163 7.12 15.32 -20.59
C ASP A 163 7.99 15.07 -21.83
N VAL A 164 9.19 14.55 -21.63
CA VAL A 164 10.12 14.24 -22.72
C VAL A 164 10.63 12.82 -22.55
N TYR A 165 10.59 12.03 -23.61
CA TYR A 165 11.23 10.74 -23.70
C TYR A 165 12.42 10.79 -24.66
N GLU A 166 13.52 10.18 -24.28
CA GLU A 166 14.72 10.00 -25.10
C GLU A 166 15.14 8.54 -25.02
N GLY A 167 15.07 7.80 -26.13
CA GLY A 167 15.38 6.38 -26.10
C GLY A 167 14.95 5.63 -27.35
N GLU A 168 15.06 4.31 -27.31
CA GLU A 168 14.70 3.45 -28.43
C GLU A 168 13.18 3.46 -28.70
N VAL A 169 12.79 3.50 -29.97
CA VAL A 169 11.39 3.50 -30.38
C VAL A 169 11.14 2.38 -31.38
N LYS A 170 10.13 1.56 -31.13
CA LYS A 170 9.69 0.49 -32.01
C LYS A 170 8.19 0.63 -32.28
N GLY A 171 7.80 0.68 -33.57
CA GLY A 171 6.39 0.81 -33.95
C GLY A 171 5.72 2.07 -33.40
N GLY A 172 6.46 3.18 -33.26
CA GLY A 172 5.96 4.44 -32.72
C GLY A 172 5.73 4.44 -31.19
N LYS A 173 6.20 3.42 -30.47
CA LYS A 173 6.14 3.33 -29.01
C LYS A 173 7.54 3.23 -28.41
N CYS A 174 7.72 3.79 -27.20
CA CYS A 174 8.94 3.61 -26.41
C CYS A 174 9.20 2.12 -26.18
N SER A 175 10.42 1.68 -26.44
CA SER A 175 10.86 0.28 -26.35
C SER A 175 12.34 0.24 -25.97
N GLY A 176 12.87 -0.88 -25.50
CA GLY A 176 14.32 -1.00 -25.23
C GLY A 176 14.79 -0.07 -24.11
N SER A 177 15.93 0.59 -24.28
CA SER A 177 16.48 1.49 -23.25
C SER A 177 16.05 2.94 -23.48
N GLY A 178 15.68 3.65 -22.41
CA GLY A 178 15.35 5.07 -22.53
C GLY A 178 15.17 5.82 -21.21
N VAL A 179 15.25 7.15 -21.31
CA VAL A 179 15.06 8.10 -20.23
C VAL A 179 13.78 8.89 -20.46
N TYR A 180 12.97 9.03 -19.42
CA TYR A 180 11.75 9.83 -19.44
C TYR A 180 11.82 10.91 -18.37
N TYR A 181 11.72 12.16 -18.80
CA TYR A 181 11.73 13.34 -17.96
C TYR A 181 10.28 13.78 -17.71
N TYR A 182 9.89 13.84 -16.43
CA TYR A 182 8.59 14.36 -16.04
C TYR A 182 8.64 15.88 -15.99
N SER A 183 7.68 16.56 -16.64
CA SER A 183 7.59 18.03 -16.67
C SER A 183 7.42 18.65 -15.29
N MET A 184 6.75 17.92 -14.40
CA MET A 184 6.52 18.27 -13.00
C MET A 184 7.70 17.90 -12.07
N SER A 185 8.86 17.61 -12.66
CA SER A 185 10.12 17.11 -12.07
C SER A 185 10.15 15.64 -11.67
N GLY A 186 11.36 15.08 -11.73
CA GLY A 186 11.64 13.65 -11.65
C GLY A 186 11.99 13.05 -13.00
N ARG A 187 12.44 11.80 -13.01
CA ARG A 187 12.75 11.06 -14.22
C ARG A 187 12.73 9.54 -13.99
N TYR A 188 12.49 8.81 -15.06
CA TYR A 188 12.69 7.37 -15.15
C TYR A 188 13.86 7.06 -16.10
N GLU A 189 14.73 6.16 -15.69
CA GLU A 189 15.88 5.70 -16.48
C GLU A 189 15.86 4.16 -16.47
N GLY A 190 15.58 3.51 -17.59
CA GLY A 190 15.50 2.05 -17.63
C GLY A 190 14.92 1.46 -18.89
N GLU A 191 14.38 0.25 -18.74
CA GLU A 191 13.83 -0.59 -19.81
C GLU A 191 12.36 -0.30 -20.11
N TRP A 192 12.02 -0.42 -21.38
CA TRP A 192 10.71 -0.10 -21.94
C TRP A 192 10.20 -1.22 -22.82
N ALA A 193 8.90 -1.50 -22.71
CA ALA A 193 8.18 -2.32 -23.66
C ALA A 193 6.81 -1.72 -23.93
N ASP A 194 6.44 -1.61 -25.22
CA ASP A 194 5.13 -1.14 -25.67
C ASP A 194 4.68 0.20 -25.05
N GLY A 195 5.61 1.13 -24.85
CA GLY A 195 5.33 2.46 -24.29
C GLY A 195 5.16 2.46 -22.76
N LYS A 196 5.58 1.41 -22.06
CA LYS A 196 5.51 1.29 -20.60
C LYS A 196 6.85 0.87 -20.01
N TYR A 197 7.09 1.22 -18.75
CA TYR A 197 8.20 0.67 -17.97
C TYR A 197 8.02 -0.85 -17.85
N ASP A 198 8.98 -1.63 -18.33
CA ASP A 198 8.93 -3.09 -18.26
C ASP A 198 10.36 -3.63 -18.26
N GLY A 199 10.69 -4.46 -17.27
CA GLY A 199 12.07 -4.86 -16.99
C GLY A 199 12.68 -4.08 -15.84
N PHE A 200 13.93 -3.65 -15.94
CA PHE A 200 14.63 -2.97 -14.84
C PHE A 200 14.73 -1.45 -15.04
N GLY A 201 14.62 -0.69 -13.95
CA GLY A 201 14.77 0.76 -14.04
C GLY A 201 14.91 1.48 -12.71
N VAL A 202 15.24 2.77 -12.82
CA VAL A 202 15.39 3.70 -11.72
C VAL A 202 14.44 4.87 -11.94
N GLU A 203 13.57 5.12 -10.97
CA GLU A 203 12.65 6.25 -10.97
C GLU A 203 13.00 7.18 -9.82
N THR A 204 13.20 8.46 -10.13
CA THR A 204 13.48 9.51 -9.15
C THR A 204 12.38 10.55 -9.22
N TRP A 205 11.81 10.93 -8.08
CA TRP A 205 10.74 11.92 -8.00
C TRP A 205 11.26 13.29 -7.54
N ALA A 206 10.47 14.33 -7.82
CA ALA A 206 10.67 15.73 -7.46
C ALA A 206 11.27 16.01 -6.07
N ARG A 207 10.82 15.26 -5.05
CA ARG A 207 11.17 15.46 -3.64
C ARG A 207 12.33 14.58 -3.16
N GLY A 208 12.99 13.84 -4.05
CA GLY A 208 14.13 12.99 -3.71
C GLY A 208 13.78 11.53 -3.40
N SER A 209 12.50 11.15 -3.35
CA SER A 209 12.11 9.74 -3.35
C SER A 209 12.72 9.05 -4.57
N ARG A 210 13.12 7.79 -4.41
CA ARG A 210 13.75 7.02 -5.48
C ARG A 210 13.44 5.55 -5.38
N TYR A 211 13.06 4.95 -6.51
CA TYR A 211 12.88 3.52 -6.68
C TYR A 211 13.98 2.97 -7.58
N ARG A 212 14.45 1.76 -7.25
CA ARG A 212 15.35 0.97 -8.08
C ARG A 212 14.88 -0.46 -8.04
N GLY A 213 14.58 -1.04 -9.19
CA GLY A 213 14.12 -2.43 -9.23
C GLY A 213 13.39 -2.77 -10.51
N GLN A 214 12.51 -3.75 -10.38
CA GLN A 214 11.76 -4.32 -11.49
C GLN A 214 10.43 -3.58 -11.71
N TYR A 215 10.04 -3.52 -12.98
CA TYR A 215 8.80 -2.98 -13.48
C TYR A 215 8.12 -4.00 -14.38
N ARG A 216 6.79 -3.97 -14.41
CA ARG A 216 5.96 -4.75 -15.32
C ARG A 216 4.74 -3.93 -15.68
N LEU A 217 4.47 -3.76 -16.98
CA LEU A 217 3.33 -3.00 -17.48
C LEU A 217 3.20 -1.59 -16.85
N GLY A 218 4.34 -0.95 -16.60
CA GLY A 218 4.44 0.38 -16.01
C GLY A 218 4.34 0.42 -14.50
N LEU A 219 4.17 -0.70 -13.79
CA LEU A 219 4.06 -0.74 -12.33
C LEU A 219 5.29 -1.40 -11.70
N ARG A 220 5.68 -0.95 -10.51
CA ARG A 220 6.71 -1.63 -9.71
C ARG A 220 6.27 -3.07 -9.46
N HIS A 221 7.16 -4.02 -9.71
CA HIS A 221 6.87 -5.45 -9.61
C HIS A 221 8.14 -6.22 -9.25
N GLY A 222 8.06 -7.48 -8.85
CA GLY A 222 9.24 -8.29 -8.56
C GLY A 222 10.01 -7.74 -7.36
N PHE A 223 11.32 -7.55 -7.49
CA PHE A 223 12.16 -7.06 -6.38
C PHE A 223 12.65 -5.62 -6.62
N GLY A 224 12.69 -4.83 -5.56
CA GLY A 224 13.24 -3.47 -5.63
C GLY A 224 13.35 -2.77 -4.29
N VAL A 225 14.04 -1.63 -4.32
CA VAL A 225 14.22 -0.72 -3.18
C VAL A 225 13.55 0.60 -3.47
N TYR A 226 12.70 1.03 -2.55
CA TYR A 226 12.13 2.36 -2.52
C TYR A 226 12.70 3.14 -1.33
N ARG A 227 13.38 4.24 -1.61
CA ARG A 227 13.81 5.22 -0.62
C ARG A 227 12.84 6.38 -0.65
N PHE A 228 12.21 6.65 0.48
CA PHE A 228 11.31 7.78 0.64
C PHE A 228 12.13 9.06 0.82
N TYR A 229 11.57 10.20 0.41
CA TYR A 229 12.17 11.49 0.73
C TYR A 229 12.24 11.78 2.24
N THR A 230 11.41 11.09 3.03
CA THR A 230 11.40 11.11 4.50
C THR A 230 12.52 10.28 5.12
N GLY A 231 13.46 9.73 4.34
CA GLY A 231 14.55 8.90 4.86
C GLY A 231 14.21 7.42 5.06
N ASP A 232 12.93 7.06 5.15
CA ASP A 232 12.51 5.66 5.25
C ASP A 232 12.93 4.86 4.00
N VAL A 233 13.11 3.56 4.15
CA VAL A 233 13.52 2.65 3.08
C VAL A 233 12.72 1.37 3.14
N TYR A 234 12.09 1.00 2.03
CA TYR A 234 11.55 -0.34 1.82
C TYR A 234 12.41 -1.10 0.82
N ALA A 235 12.80 -2.32 1.16
CA ALA A 235 13.53 -3.24 0.30
C ALA A 235 12.84 -4.60 0.33
N GLY A 236 12.36 -5.09 -0.81
CA GLY A 236 11.64 -6.35 -0.84
C GLY A 236 10.88 -6.61 -2.12
N GLU A 237 9.85 -7.44 -1.99
CA GLU A 237 8.95 -7.81 -3.06
C GLU A 237 7.88 -6.74 -3.35
N TRP A 238 7.49 -6.66 -4.62
CA TRP A 238 6.55 -5.69 -5.16
C TRP A 238 5.53 -6.38 -6.05
N ALA A 239 4.27 -6.02 -5.89
CA ALA A 239 3.20 -6.46 -6.77
C ALA A 239 2.31 -5.27 -7.14
N SER A 240 2.12 -5.06 -8.45
CA SER A 240 1.21 -4.03 -8.99
C SER A 240 1.40 -2.65 -8.37
N GLY A 241 2.65 -2.24 -8.14
CA GLY A 241 2.99 -0.94 -7.58
C GLY A 241 3.02 -0.86 -6.05
N GLN A 242 2.69 -1.92 -5.31
CA GLN A 242 2.62 -1.95 -3.85
C GLN A 242 3.64 -2.93 -3.27
N SER A 243 4.11 -2.70 -2.05
CA SER A 243 4.88 -3.70 -1.31
C SER A 243 4.03 -4.94 -1.05
N HIS A 244 4.64 -6.10 -1.22
CA HIS A 244 3.99 -7.40 -1.13
C HIS A 244 5.02 -8.46 -0.74
N GLY A 245 4.61 -9.66 -0.32
CA GLY A 245 5.54 -10.74 -0.03
C GLY A 245 6.51 -10.40 1.10
N CYS A 246 7.75 -10.88 1.04
CA CYS A 246 8.74 -10.60 2.07
C CYS A 246 9.47 -9.28 1.80
N GLY A 247 9.73 -8.51 2.86
CA GLY A 247 10.52 -7.29 2.76
C GLY A 247 11.02 -6.74 4.09
N VAL A 248 11.87 -5.73 3.97
CA VAL A 248 12.46 -4.97 5.06
C VAL A 248 12.03 -3.53 4.94
N HIS A 249 11.42 -2.99 6.00
CA HIS A 249 11.11 -1.57 6.13
C HIS A 249 11.97 -0.98 7.24
N THR A 250 12.88 -0.08 6.86
CA THR A 250 13.75 0.66 7.79
C THR A 250 13.25 2.09 7.86
N CYS A 251 12.86 2.52 9.05
CA CYS A 251 12.45 3.89 9.32
C CYS A 251 13.69 4.79 9.43
N GLU A 252 13.51 6.09 9.16
CA GLU A 252 14.55 7.11 9.35
C GLU A 252 15.11 7.12 10.78
N ASP A 253 14.27 6.82 11.77
CA ASP A 253 14.66 6.78 13.18
C ASP A 253 15.46 5.53 13.59
N GLY A 254 15.78 4.65 12.63
CA GLY A 254 16.52 3.41 12.85
C GLY A 254 15.65 2.22 13.26
N SER A 255 14.34 2.42 13.50
CA SER A 255 13.43 1.29 13.69
C SER A 255 13.37 0.44 12.43
N ARG A 256 13.24 -0.89 12.58
CA ARG A 256 13.30 -1.82 11.46
C ARG A 256 12.25 -2.92 11.59
N TYR A 257 11.43 -3.09 10.56
CA TYR A 257 10.57 -4.24 10.38
C TYR A 257 11.14 -5.19 9.33
N VAL A 258 11.07 -6.48 9.58
CA VAL A 258 11.33 -7.53 8.60
C VAL A 258 10.20 -8.54 8.69
N GLY A 259 9.57 -8.82 7.57
CA GLY A 259 8.46 -9.76 7.55
C GLY A 259 7.65 -9.67 6.27
N GLU A 260 6.42 -10.15 6.37
CA GLU A 260 5.47 -10.20 5.28
C GLU A 260 4.72 -8.86 5.10
N PHE A 261 4.43 -8.56 3.83
CA PHE A 261 3.67 -7.40 3.38
C PHE A 261 2.53 -7.85 2.49
N ARG A 262 1.40 -7.19 2.61
CA ARG A 262 0.25 -7.42 1.74
C ARG A 262 -0.41 -6.09 1.41
N TRP A 263 -0.35 -5.70 0.14
CA TRP A 263 -1.01 -4.47 -0.36
C TRP A 263 -0.53 -3.20 0.36
N GLY A 264 0.78 -3.06 0.56
CA GLY A 264 1.34 -1.86 1.17
C GLY A 264 1.52 -1.90 2.68
N VAL A 265 0.90 -2.86 3.38
CA VAL A 265 0.87 -2.92 4.86
C VAL A 265 1.54 -4.18 5.40
N LYS A 266 2.10 -4.12 6.61
CA LYS A 266 2.63 -5.28 7.34
C LYS A 266 1.51 -6.26 7.61
N HIS A 267 1.77 -7.54 7.37
CA HIS A 267 0.78 -8.60 7.47
C HIS A 267 1.49 -9.92 7.77
N GLY A 268 0.77 -10.96 8.18
CA GLY A 268 1.36 -12.29 8.36
C GLY A 268 2.43 -12.29 9.45
N LEU A 269 3.54 -12.99 9.23
CA LEU A 269 4.61 -13.08 10.23
C LEU A 269 5.67 -11.98 10.02
N GLY A 270 6.17 -11.42 11.12
CA GLY A 270 7.29 -10.50 11.07
C GLY A 270 7.84 -10.16 12.44
N HIS A 271 9.00 -9.53 12.44
CA HIS A 271 9.61 -8.98 13.64
C HIS A 271 9.97 -7.50 13.44
N TYR A 272 9.89 -6.75 14.52
CA TYR A 272 10.12 -5.33 14.56
C TYR A 272 11.11 -5.01 15.66
N HIS A 273 12.17 -4.29 15.30
CA HIS A 273 13.11 -3.66 16.22
C HIS A 273 12.75 -2.18 16.32
N PHE A 274 12.39 -1.75 17.51
CA PHE A 274 12.04 -0.35 17.79
C PHE A 274 13.31 0.45 18.10
N ARG A 275 13.30 1.75 17.79
CA ARG A 275 14.40 2.66 18.12
C ARG A 275 14.76 2.68 19.61
N ASN A 276 13.79 2.46 20.50
CA ASN A 276 14.02 2.43 21.95
C ASN A 276 14.67 1.12 22.44
N GLY A 277 14.96 0.17 21.55
CA GLY A 277 15.53 -1.14 21.87
C GLY A 277 14.49 -2.23 22.14
N ASP A 278 13.19 -1.90 22.19
CA ASP A 278 12.14 -2.90 22.27
C ASP A 278 12.14 -3.75 21.00
N THR A 279 11.64 -4.98 21.12
CA THR A 279 11.43 -5.86 19.98
C THR A 279 10.09 -6.55 20.05
N TYR A 280 9.49 -6.79 18.90
CA TYR A 280 8.32 -7.64 18.75
C TYR A 280 8.59 -8.69 17.69
N ALA A 281 8.17 -9.93 17.91
CA ALA A 281 8.17 -10.99 16.91
C ALA A 281 6.87 -11.78 17.00
N GLY A 282 6.16 -11.90 15.89
CA GLY A 282 4.88 -12.59 15.86
C GLY A 282 4.04 -12.20 14.65
N GLU A 283 2.73 -12.26 14.85
CA GLU A 283 1.74 -12.03 13.80
C GLU A 283 1.35 -10.55 13.65
N TYR A 284 1.04 -10.16 12.42
CA TYR A 284 0.64 -8.83 12.02
C TYR A 284 -0.63 -8.89 11.18
N PHE A 285 -1.52 -7.92 11.43
CA PHE A 285 -2.68 -7.69 10.58
C PHE A 285 -2.84 -6.19 10.35
N ALA A 286 -2.72 -5.76 9.08
CA ALA A 286 -2.91 -4.38 8.65
C ALA A 286 -2.11 -3.37 9.49
N ASP A 287 -0.77 -3.54 9.50
CA ASP A 287 0.21 -2.75 10.25
C ASP A 287 0.18 -2.88 11.78
N LYS A 288 -0.73 -3.67 12.35
CA LYS A 288 -0.86 -3.83 13.79
C LYS A 288 -0.38 -5.20 14.25
N MET A 289 0.24 -5.25 15.42
CA MET A 289 0.50 -6.51 16.13
C MET A 289 -0.85 -7.18 16.39
N HIS A 290 -0.97 -8.45 16.00
CA HIS A 290 -2.21 -9.20 16.05
C HIS A 290 -1.89 -10.68 16.32
N GLY A 291 -2.87 -11.50 16.68
CA GLY A 291 -2.67 -12.94 16.80
C GLY A 291 -1.73 -13.30 17.95
N PHE A 292 -0.74 -14.15 17.72
CA PHE A 292 0.24 -14.53 18.74
C PHE A 292 1.60 -13.89 18.50
N GLY A 293 2.27 -13.47 19.59
CA GLY A 293 3.61 -12.91 19.49
C GLY A 293 4.26 -12.60 20.82
N VAL A 294 5.58 -12.36 20.75
CA VAL A 294 6.44 -12.04 21.88
C VAL A 294 6.92 -10.60 21.74
N TYR A 295 6.77 -9.82 22.81
CA TYR A 295 7.29 -8.47 22.91
C TYR A 295 8.34 -8.43 24.02
N SER A 296 9.58 -8.14 23.65
CA SER A 296 10.69 -7.98 24.58
C SER A 296 10.98 -6.50 24.75
N PHE A 297 10.92 -6.03 25.99
CA PHE A 297 11.20 -4.63 26.31
C PHE A 297 12.71 -4.45 26.53
N ALA A 298 13.25 -3.30 26.12
CA ALA A 298 14.66 -2.94 26.30
C ALA A 298 15.09 -2.96 27.78
N ASN A 299 14.14 -2.72 28.70
CA ASN A 299 14.37 -2.78 30.14
C ASN A 299 14.45 -4.22 30.70
N GLY A 300 14.33 -5.25 29.86
CA GLY A 300 14.39 -6.66 30.24
C GLY A 300 13.05 -7.29 30.63
N HIS A 301 11.94 -6.56 30.51
CA HIS A 301 10.60 -7.14 30.66
C HIS A 301 10.22 -7.90 29.39
N CYS A 302 9.25 -8.81 29.47
CA CYS A 302 8.76 -9.58 28.34
C CYS A 302 7.26 -9.79 28.43
N TYR A 303 6.56 -9.78 27.29
CA TYR A 303 5.19 -10.26 27.18
C TYR A 303 5.09 -11.34 26.12
N GLU A 304 4.46 -12.46 26.48
CA GLU A 304 4.25 -13.61 25.61
C GLU A 304 2.76 -13.95 25.62
N GLY A 305 2.09 -13.86 24.47
CA GLY A 305 0.68 -14.21 24.39
C GLY A 305 -0.02 -13.63 23.19
N SER A 306 -1.32 -13.42 23.34
CA SER A 306 -2.20 -12.94 22.30
C SER A 306 -2.22 -11.39 22.18
N TRP A 307 -2.45 -10.93 20.96
CA TRP A 307 -2.43 -9.54 20.55
C TRP A 307 -3.67 -9.22 19.71
N HIS A 308 -4.21 -8.03 19.90
CA HIS A 308 -5.31 -7.53 19.10
C HIS A 308 -5.16 -6.03 18.90
N GLU A 309 -5.11 -5.59 17.65
CA GLU A 309 -5.04 -4.17 17.28
C GLU A 309 -3.89 -3.41 17.97
N GLY A 310 -2.72 -4.06 18.09
CA GLY A 310 -1.54 -3.48 18.74
C GLY A 310 -1.53 -3.55 20.27
N LYS A 311 -2.53 -4.16 20.89
CA LYS A 311 -2.64 -4.27 22.35
C LYS A 311 -2.56 -5.72 22.81
N ARG A 312 -1.96 -5.95 23.97
CA ARG A 312 -2.05 -7.23 24.69
C ARG A 312 -3.51 -7.56 24.92
N HIS A 313 -3.94 -8.74 24.50
CA HIS A 313 -5.35 -9.14 24.51
C HIS A 313 -5.46 -10.66 24.59
N GLY A 314 -6.47 -11.21 25.27
CA GLY A 314 -6.62 -12.66 25.41
C GLY A 314 -5.61 -13.24 26.40
N LEU A 315 -5.22 -14.50 26.22
CA LEU A 315 -4.35 -15.19 27.17
C LEU A 315 -2.88 -14.80 26.96
N GLY A 316 -2.16 -14.55 28.06
CA GLY A 316 -0.73 -14.26 27.99
C GLY A 316 -0.07 -14.11 29.35
N MET A 317 1.25 -14.04 29.32
CA MET A 317 2.12 -13.91 30.47
C MET A 317 3.06 -12.73 30.29
N TYR A 318 3.16 -11.90 31.31
CA TYR A 318 4.11 -10.81 31.42
C TYR A 318 5.18 -11.20 32.43
N THR A 319 6.45 -11.15 32.03
CA THR A 319 7.60 -11.47 32.86
C THR A 319 8.38 -10.19 33.12
N PHE A 320 8.53 -9.82 34.39
CA PHE A 320 9.35 -8.69 34.82
C PHE A 320 10.83 -9.06 34.77
N ARG A 321 11.69 -8.05 34.74
CA ARG A 321 13.15 -8.26 34.72
C ARG A 321 13.67 -9.07 35.93
N ASN A 322 13.00 -8.96 37.07
CA ASN A 322 13.32 -9.71 38.30
C ASN A 322 12.86 -11.19 38.25
N GLY A 323 12.22 -11.62 37.15
CA GLY A 323 11.70 -12.98 36.98
C GLY A 323 10.27 -13.18 37.50
N GLU A 324 9.66 -12.19 38.16
CA GLU A 324 8.27 -12.27 38.56
C GLU A 324 7.35 -12.31 37.33
N THR A 325 6.23 -13.02 37.43
CA THR A 325 5.30 -13.20 36.32
C THR A 325 3.88 -12.81 36.67
N GLN A 326 3.21 -12.12 35.74
CA GLN A 326 1.78 -11.88 35.74
C GLN A 326 1.13 -12.59 34.55
N SER A 327 0.35 -13.63 34.83
CA SER A 327 -0.29 -14.46 33.81
C SER A 327 -1.80 -14.43 33.95
N GLY A 328 -2.52 -14.51 32.83
CA GLY A 328 -3.98 -14.51 32.83
C GLY A 328 -4.61 -14.04 31.52
N HIS A 329 -5.84 -13.56 31.61
CA HIS A 329 -6.57 -12.93 30.50
C HIS A 329 -6.32 -11.43 30.51
N TRP A 330 -5.94 -10.89 29.35
CA TRP A 330 -5.63 -9.49 29.10
C TRP A 330 -6.74 -8.86 28.26
N LYS A 331 -7.13 -7.63 28.58
CA LYS A 331 -8.09 -6.85 27.81
C LYS A 331 -7.58 -5.43 27.64
N ASN A 332 -7.43 -5.03 26.38
CA ASN A 332 -6.97 -3.69 26.00
C ASN A 332 -5.65 -3.26 26.65
N GLY A 333 -4.71 -4.19 26.82
CA GLY A 333 -3.41 -3.92 27.41
C GLY A 333 -3.35 -4.05 28.94
N VAL A 334 -4.46 -4.35 29.62
CA VAL A 334 -4.53 -4.50 31.09
C VAL A 334 -4.82 -5.95 31.44
N LEU A 335 -4.20 -6.47 32.50
CA LEU A 335 -4.53 -7.79 33.05
C LEU A 335 -5.93 -7.72 33.68
N ASP A 336 -6.88 -8.45 33.09
CA ASP A 336 -8.30 -8.45 33.48
C ASP A 336 -8.55 -9.54 34.53
N ILE A 337 -8.12 -10.77 34.24
CA ILE A 337 -8.33 -11.93 35.13
C ILE A 337 -6.99 -12.67 35.30
N PRO A 338 -6.41 -12.72 36.51
CA PRO A 338 -5.18 -13.47 36.76
C PRO A 338 -5.42 -14.99 36.67
N SER A 339 -4.38 -15.73 36.30
CA SER A 339 -4.42 -17.19 36.29
C SER A 339 -4.20 -17.77 37.69
N THR A 340 -4.96 -18.80 38.05
CA THR A 340 -4.79 -19.51 39.33
C THR A 340 -3.99 -20.80 39.13
N GLN A 341 -3.02 -21.07 40.01
CA GLN A 341 -2.18 -22.27 39.97
C GLN A 341 -2.82 -23.51 40.65
N SER A 342 -4.07 -23.41 41.15
CA SER A 342 -4.61 -24.42 42.05
C SER A 342 -5.30 -25.57 41.31
N THR A 343 -4.63 -26.73 41.30
CA THR A 343 -5.21 -28.04 40.96
C THR A 343 -5.85 -28.76 42.15
N THR A 344 -5.93 -28.12 43.34
CA THR A 344 -6.21 -28.84 44.60
C THR A 344 -7.39 -28.29 45.42
N TYR A 345 -8.01 -27.17 45.02
CA TYR A 345 -9.18 -26.63 45.72
C TYR A 345 -10.26 -26.18 44.73
N PRO A 346 -11.56 -26.27 45.10
CA PRO A 346 -12.68 -26.00 44.21
C PRO A 346 -12.49 -24.64 43.55
N VAL A 347 -12.39 -24.71 42.22
CA VAL A 347 -12.11 -23.62 41.30
C VAL A 347 -13.02 -22.45 41.63
N SER A 348 -12.45 -21.33 42.08
CA SER A 348 -13.18 -20.06 42.03
C SER A 348 -13.64 -19.85 40.58
N PRO A 349 -14.94 -19.67 40.30
CA PRO A 349 -15.51 -19.72 38.95
C PRO A 349 -15.01 -18.62 38.01
N VAL A 350 -14.14 -17.74 38.50
CA VAL A 350 -13.62 -16.55 37.81
C VAL A 350 -12.16 -16.75 37.33
N GLY A 351 -11.39 -17.68 37.90
CA GLY A 351 -9.95 -17.80 37.60
C GLY A 351 -9.64 -18.44 36.24
N VAL A 352 -8.68 -17.88 35.49
CA VAL A 352 -8.18 -18.51 34.26
C VAL A 352 -7.31 -19.71 34.61
N ASN A 353 -7.59 -20.88 34.03
CA ASN A 353 -6.74 -22.07 34.22
C ASN A 353 -5.33 -21.81 33.66
N HIS A 354 -4.31 -21.91 34.52
CA HIS A 354 -2.92 -21.62 34.19
C HIS A 354 -2.39 -22.41 32.98
N SER A 355 -2.83 -23.66 32.79
CA SER A 355 -2.45 -24.48 31.61
C SER A 355 -2.82 -23.83 30.28
N ARG A 356 -3.95 -23.11 30.20
CA ARG A 356 -4.36 -22.41 28.98
C ARG A 356 -3.46 -21.22 28.68
N VAL A 357 -2.98 -20.54 29.72
CA VAL A 357 -2.01 -19.45 29.55
C VAL A 357 -0.69 -20.00 29.04
N LEU A 358 -0.20 -21.11 29.57
CA LEU A 358 1.03 -21.76 29.08
C LEU A 358 0.92 -22.19 27.62
N ASN A 359 -0.23 -22.70 27.18
CA ASN A 359 -0.47 -22.99 25.76
C ASN A 359 -0.40 -21.73 24.89
N ALA A 360 -1.00 -20.62 25.34
CA ALA A 360 -0.92 -19.35 24.61
C ALA A 360 0.51 -18.78 24.55
N VAL A 361 1.28 -18.94 25.63
CA VAL A 361 2.72 -18.58 25.66
C VAL A 361 3.50 -19.45 24.67
N GLN A 362 3.22 -20.75 24.60
CA GLN A 362 3.87 -21.65 23.65
C GLN A 362 3.56 -21.28 22.20
N GLU A 363 2.30 -20.94 21.88
CA GLU A 363 1.93 -20.47 20.54
C GLU A 363 2.58 -19.11 20.21
N ALA A 364 2.67 -18.19 21.18
CA ALA A 364 3.40 -16.93 21.02
C ALA A 364 4.88 -17.14 20.71
N ARG A 365 5.56 -18.03 21.45
CA ARG A 365 6.96 -18.39 21.18
C ARG A 365 7.13 -19.02 19.81
N ARG A 366 6.24 -19.92 19.41
CA ARG A 366 6.26 -20.56 18.08
C ARG A 366 6.03 -19.52 16.96
N ALA A 367 5.11 -18.58 17.14
CA ALA A 367 4.88 -17.50 16.19
C ALA A 367 6.11 -16.59 16.08
N ALA A 368 6.74 -16.24 17.20
CA ALA A 368 7.98 -15.47 17.24
C ALA A 368 9.14 -16.19 16.54
N GLU A 369 9.34 -17.49 16.79
CA GLU A 369 10.36 -18.30 16.13
C GLU A 369 10.17 -18.32 14.61
N LYS A 370 8.94 -18.57 14.13
CA LYS A 370 8.61 -18.51 12.71
C LYS A 370 8.84 -17.11 12.12
N ALA A 371 8.52 -16.05 12.86
CA ALA A 371 8.76 -14.68 12.42
C ALA A 371 10.27 -14.37 12.26
N TYR A 372 11.11 -14.92 13.15
CA TYR A 372 12.57 -14.84 12.98
C TYR A 372 13.08 -15.71 11.81
N ASP A 373 12.45 -16.84 11.53
CA ASP A 373 12.83 -17.65 10.37
C ASP A 373 12.45 -17.00 9.04
N VAL A 374 11.31 -16.30 8.96
CA VAL A 374 10.98 -15.42 7.82
C VAL A 374 12.09 -14.38 7.61
N ALA A 375 12.69 -13.89 8.69
CA ALA A 375 13.84 -13.00 8.62
C ALA A 375 15.17 -13.68 8.25
N LYS A 376 15.29 -15.00 8.28
CA LYS A 376 16.44 -15.72 7.69
C LYS A 376 16.22 -15.98 6.20
N VAL A 377 14.97 -16.19 5.77
CA VAL A 377 14.59 -16.19 4.35
C VAL A 377 14.93 -14.85 3.66
N ASP A 378 15.09 -13.78 4.44
CA ASP A 378 15.62 -12.48 4.04
C ASP A 378 16.93 -12.57 3.24
N GLU A 379 17.82 -13.54 3.46
CA GLU A 379 19.03 -13.64 2.63
C GLU A 379 18.73 -13.83 1.14
N ARG A 380 17.64 -14.54 0.81
CA ARG A 380 17.21 -14.70 -0.58
C ARG A 380 16.63 -13.40 -1.11
N VAL A 381 15.80 -12.71 -0.30
CA VAL A 381 15.20 -11.42 -0.66
C VAL A 381 16.29 -10.37 -0.82
N ASN A 382 17.20 -10.23 0.13
CA ASN A 382 18.36 -9.34 0.06
C ASN A 382 19.22 -9.61 -1.17
N ARG A 383 19.51 -10.88 -1.49
CA ARG A 383 20.24 -11.23 -2.73
C ARG A 383 19.45 -10.84 -3.99
N ALA A 384 18.15 -11.10 -4.02
CA ALA A 384 17.28 -10.76 -5.15
C ALA A 384 17.14 -9.24 -5.33
N VAL A 385 16.97 -8.50 -4.23
CA VAL A 385 16.95 -7.04 -4.19
C VAL A 385 18.29 -6.46 -4.63
N ALA A 386 19.41 -7.02 -4.17
CA ALA A 386 20.74 -6.60 -4.59
C ALA A 386 20.97 -6.86 -6.10
N ALA A 387 20.53 -8.02 -6.61
CA ALA A 387 20.58 -8.33 -8.03
C ALA A 387 19.70 -7.37 -8.86
N ALA A 388 18.46 -7.12 -8.42
CA ALA A 388 17.55 -6.18 -9.06
C ALA A 388 18.10 -4.75 -9.05
N ASN A 389 18.77 -4.34 -7.97
CA ASN A 389 19.44 -3.04 -7.89
C ASN A 389 20.62 -2.93 -8.86
N ARG A 390 21.44 -3.98 -9.00
CA ARG A 390 22.52 -4.02 -9.99
C ARG A 390 21.97 -3.94 -11.41
N ALA A 391 20.93 -4.73 -11.71
CA ALA A 391 20.26 -4.71 -13.00
C ALA A 391 19.61 -3.35 -13.31
N ALA A 392 18.91 -2.74 -12.34
CA ALA A 392 18.36 -1.40 -12.48
C ALA A 392 19.43 -0.33 -12.73
N ASN A 393 20.58 -0.42 -12.06
CA ASN A 393 21.69 0.49 -12.32
C ASN A 393 22.34 0.23 -13.69
N ALA A 394 22.42 -1.03 -14.15
CA ALA A 394 22.90 -1.36 -15.49
C ALA A 394 21.96 -0.84 -16.58
N ALA A 395 20.65 -1.06 -16.43
CA ALA A 395 19.61 -0.53 -17.31
C ALA A 395 19.64 1.00 -17.36
N ARG A 396 19.85 1.65 -16.20
CA ARG A 396 20.07 3.10 -16.12
C ARG A 396 21.27 3.56 -16.94
N VAL A 397 22.42 2.88 -16.81
CA VAL A 397 23.62 3.20 -17.60
C VAL A 397 23.38 2.95 -19.10
N ALA A 398 22.69 1.88 -19.46
CA ALA A 398 22.33 1.60 -20.85
C ALA A 398 21.42 2.69 -21.43
N ALA A 399 20.39 3.12 -20.69
CA ALA A 399 19.50 4.21 -21.08
C ALA A 399 20.28 5.53 -21.28
N LEU A 400 21.16 5.89 -20.36
CA LEU A 400 21.98 7.10 -20.50
C LEU A 400 22.96 7.02 -21.67
N ARG A 401 23.59 5.85 -21.91
CA ARG A 401 24.45 5.64 -23.08
C ARG A 401 23.69 5.73 -24.39
N ALA A 402 22.49 5.17 -24.44
CA ALA A 402 21.60 5.25 -25.59
C ALA A 402 21.35 6.73 -25.93
N VAL A 403 20.99 7.55 -24.93
CA VAL A 403 20.82 9.01 -25.09
C VAL A 403 22.12 9.73 -25.49
N GLN A 404 23.25 9.44 -24.85
CA GLN A 404 24.51 10.15 -25.10
C GLN A 404 25.10 9.89 -26.49
N ASN A 405 24.99 8.67 -27.02
CA ASN A 405 25.47 8.33 -28.36
C ASN A 405 24.75 9.16 -29.45
N GLN A 406 23.53 9.64 -29.18
CA GLN A 406 22.82 10.59 -30.03
C GLN A 406 23.54 11.94 -30.14
N MET A 407 24.08 12.46 -29.03
CA MET A 407 24.77 13.75 -29.01
C MET A 407 26.04 13.72 -29.86
N HIS A 408 26.83 12.65 -29.76
CA HIS A 408 28.08 12.54 -30.51
C HIS A 408 27.87 12.30 -32.01
N HIS A 409 26.83 11.55 -32.41
CA HIS A 409 26.49 11.42 -33.83
C HIS A 409 25.97 12.72 -34.46
N ASN A 410 25.21 13.54 -33.71
CA ASN A 410 24.78 14.85 -34.18
C ASN A 410 25.92 15.88 -34.32
N VAL A 411 27.04 15.70 -33.60
CA VAL A 411 28.19 16.63 -33.66
C VAL A 411 29.16 16.30 -34.80
N ASN A 412 29.30 15.03 -35.19
CA ASN A 412 30.32 14.59 -36.16
C ASN A 412 29.80 14.31 -37.59
N GLY A 413 28.52 14.48 -37.88
CA GLY A 413 28.00 14.25 -39.23
C GLY A 413 26.67 14.95 -39.45
N GLN A 414 26.72 16.04 -40.23
CA GLN A 414 25.60 16.89 -40.68
C GLN A 414 24.62 17.28 -39.57
N SER A 415 24.61 18.57 -39.24
CA SER A 415 23.52 19.22 -38.51
C SER A 415 22.18 18.80 -39.09
N ILE A 416 21.55 17.79 -38.48
CA ILE A 416 20.17 17.45 -38.75
C ILE A 416 19.40 18.72 -38.37
N PRO A 417 18.68 19.37 -39.29
CA PRO A 417 17.94 20.56 -38.94
C PRO A 417 17.01 20.17 -37.80
N ILE A 418 17.16 20.85 -36.66
CA ILE A 418 16.14 20.85 -35.61
C ILE A 418 14.87 21.29 -36.31
N SER A 419 14.06 20.33 -36.68
CA SER A 419 12.90 20.54 -37.54
C SER A 419 11.81 21.05 -36.63
N VAL A 420 11.78 22.37 -36.43
CA VAL A 420 10.71 23.07 -35.74
C VAL A 420 9.42 22.88 -36.53
N VAL A 421 8.48 22.11 -35.98
CA VAL A 421 7.08 22.07 -36.43
C VAL A 421 6.16 22.08 -35.22
#